data_AF-A0A350QTU5-F1
#
_entry.id   AF-A0A350QTU5-F1
#
_cell.length_a   1.000
_cell.length_b   1.000
_cell.length_c   1.000
_cell.angle_alpha   90.00
_cell.angle_beta   90.00
_cell.angle_gamma   90.00
#
_symmetry.space_group_name_H-M   'P 1'
#
loop_
_entity.id
_entity.type
_entity.pdbx_description
1 polymer ?
#
loop_
_entity_poly.entity_id
_entity_poly.type
_entity_poly.pdbx_seq_one_letter_code
_entity_poly.pdbx_strand_id
1 'polypeptide(L)'
;MSGFIDSLSIPDSLLLLNSLPGLGPVTARRLLERFGDDPREILKAGRSELSSVPGVGEKIIGSIQGEGHQTWLTKEKERLARGSFSFLDGADFPPLLGEIYDPPLGLYLAGELPLGPYLSIVGTRNPTLYGKRHARELARDLARIGFCIVSGLARGIDSEAHEGALDAGGKTLAFLGSGIDVVYPPENLGLYQRILKTGAVASEFPFGRRPDRHTFPRRNRLVAGVSEAVLVIESASSGGSLITARFAADQGRTVFALPGRIDQPSSAGCHSLIREGATLVRGARDMVEELSPLL
;
A
#
# COMPACT_ATOMS: atom_id res chain seq x y z
N MET A 1 17.00 -26.74 13.04
CA MET A 1 16.81 -25.39 12.46
C MET A 1 17.91 -25.00 11.46
N SER A 2 19.21 -25.21 11.74
CA SER A 2 20.28 -24.70 10.83
C SER A 2 20.16 -25.22 9.39
N GLY A 3 19.98 -26.52 9.18
CA GLY A 3 19.90 -27.09 7.82
C GLY A 3 18.72 -26.62 6.97
N PHE A 4 17.60 -26.19 7.60
CA PHE A 4 16.49 -25.58 6.87
C PHE A 4 16.85 -24.16 6.41
N ILE A 5 17.34 -23.33 7.34
CA ILE A 5 17.70 -21.93 7.06
C ILE A 5 18.82 -21.85 6.01
N ASP A 6 19.79 -22.76 6.07
CA ASP A 6 20.88 -22.85 5.09
C ASP A 6 20.39 -23.16 3.66
N SER A 7 19.20 -23.75 3.52
CA SER A 7 18.59 -24.05 2.22
C SER A 7 17.68 -22.95 1.66
N LEU A 8 17.43 -21.88 2.42
CA LEU A 8 16.50 -20.84 2.00
C LEU A 8 17.09 -19.95 0.90
N SER A 9 16.26 -19.66 -0.10
CA SER A 9 16.52 -18.59 -1.05
C SER A 9 16.33 -17.22 -0.40
N ILE A 10 16.82 -16.15 -1.03
CA ILE A 10 16.58 -14.78 -0.57
C ILE A 10 15.08 -14.46 -0.55
N PRO A 11 14.28 -14.71 -1.62
CA PRO A 11 12.85 -14.45 -1.61
C PRO A 11 12.09 -15.23 -0.52
N ASP A 12 12.44 -16.50 -0.31
CA ASP A 12 11.82 -17.31 0.74
C ASP A 12 12.13 -16.78 2.15
N SER A 13 13.34 -16.25 2.35
CA SER A 13 13.75 -15.63 3.61
C SER A 13 13.00 -14.32 3.86
N LEU A 14 12.83 -13.47 2.83
CA LEU A 14 12.03 -12.25 2.91
C LEU A 14 10.56 -12.55 3.19
N LEU A 15 9.99 -13.54 2.51
CA LEU A 15 8.61 -14.00 2.72
C LEU A 15 8.41 -14.45 4.18
N LEU A 16 9.35 -15.23 4.72
CA LEU A 16 9.30 -15.66 6.11
C LEU A 16 9.40 -14.47 7.07
N LEU A 17 10.42 -13.61 6.92
CA LEU A 17 10.62 -12.45 7.78
C LEU A 17 9.40 -11.51 7.76
N ASN A 18 8.78 -11.30 6.60
CA ASN A 18 7.61 -10.43 6.44
C ASN A 18 6.39 -10.94 7.24
N SER A 19 6.34 -12.25 7.53
CA SER A 19 5.27 -12.87 8.31
C SER A 19 5.45 -12.78 9.83
N LEU A 20 6.66 -12.44 10.29
CA LEU A 20 7.01 -12.61 11.69
C LEU A 20 6.28 -11.60 12.60
N PRO A 21 5.62 -12.08 13.68
CA PRO A 21 4.92 -11.20 14.59
C PRO A 21 5.84 -10.14 15.24
N GLY A 22 5.45 -8.88 15.11
CA GLY A 22 6.18 -7.77 15.72
C GLY A 22 7.39 -7.28 14.92
N LEU A 23 7.78 -7.97 13.84
CA LEU A 23 8.76 -7.48 12.90
C LEU A 23 8.08 -6.53 11.90
N GLY A 24 8.23 -5.22 12.12
CA GLY A 24 7.76 -4.19 11.19
C GLY A 24 8.83 -3.78 10.17
N PRO A 25 8.46 -3.02 9.12
CA PRO A 25 9.36 -2.65 8.02
C PRO A 25 10.60 -1.88 8.49
N VAL A 26 10.44 -0.92 9.42
CA VAL A 26 11.57 -0.15 9.98
C VAL A 26 12.57 -1.04 10.70
N THR A 27 12.08 -1.96 11.54
CA THR A 27 12.96 -2.89 12.26
C THR A 27 13.58 -3.91 11.32
N ALA A 28 12.83 -4.40 10.32
CA ALA A 28 13.35 -5.30 9.30
C ALA A 28 14.47 -4.66 8.48
N ARG A 29 14.33 -3.39 8.07
CA ARG A 29 15.39 -2.63 7.39
C ARG A 29 16.65 -2.52 8.25
N ARG A 30 16.52 -2.15 9.53
CA ARG A 30 17.68 -2.08 10.44
C ARG A 30 18.39 -3.42 10.60
N LEU A 31 17.63 -4.51 10.62
CA LEU A 31 18.19 -5.86 10.62
C LEU A 31 18.93 -6.13 9.30
N LEU A 32 18.33 -5.86 8.14
CA LEU A 32 18.99 -6.03 6.85
C LEU A 32 20.30 -5.23 6.78
N GLU A 33 20.28 -3.95 7.12
CA GLU A 33 21.47 -3.10 7.18
C GLU A 33 22.56 -3.67 8.10
N ARG A 34 22.18 -4.21 9.27
CA ARG A 34 23.12 -4.81 10.23
C ARG A 34 23.76 -6.10 9.70
N PHE A 35 23.00 -6.88 8.94
CA PHE A 35 23.35 -8.22 8.47
C PHE A 35 23.68 -8.24 6.96
N GLY A 36 24.14 -7.12 6.41
CA GLY A 36 24.70 -7.03 5.05
C GLY A 36 23.67 -7.19 3.93
N ASP A 37 22.44 -6.75 4.19
CA ASP A 37 21.26 -6.86 3.31
C ASP A 37 20.89 -8.31 2.93
N ASP A 38 21.41 -9.30 3.66
CA ASP A 38 21.06 -10.70 3.47
C ASP A 38 20.04 -11.17 4.53
N PRO A 39 18.78 -11.46 4.14
CA PRO A 39 17.75 -11.91 5.08
C PRO A 39 18.07 -13.27 5.70
N ARG A 40 18.92 -14.10 5.07
CA ARG A 40 19.33 -15.41 5.61
C ARG A 40 20.20 -15.24 6.85
N GLU A 41 21.05 -14.23 6.87
CA GLU A 41 21.94 -13.95 8.00
C GLU A 41 21.15 -13.48 9.22
N ILE A 42 20.03 -12.75 9.03
CA ILE A 42 19.09 -12.41 10.11
C ILE A 42 18.52 -13.68 10.75
N LEU A 43 18.11 -14.67 9.94
CA LEU A 43 17.51 -15.92 10.42
C LEU A 43 18.55 -16.81 11.15
N LYS A 44 19.83 -16.69 10.81
CA LYS A 44 20.94 -17.44 11.44
C LYS A 44 21.48 -16.76 12.70
N ALA A 45 21.28 -15.46 12.83
CA ALA A 45 21.88 -14.65 13.88
C ALA A 45 21.57 -15.14 15.29
N GLY A 46 22.59 -15.09 16.15
CA GLY A 46 22.44 -15.40 17.56
C GLY A 46 21.61 -14.34 18.29
N ARG A 47 21.08 -14.71 19.45
CA ARG A 47 20.25 -13.81 20.28
C ARG A 47 20.97 -12.50 20.62
N SER A 48 22.25 -12.58 20.98
CA SER A 48 23.07 -11.41 21.33
C SER A 48 23.22 -10.44 20.16
N GLU A 49 23.38 -10.95 18.94
CA GLU A 49 23.55 -10.14 17.74
C GLU A 49 22.22 -9.46 17.37
N LEU A 50 21.11 -10.19 17.40
CA LEU A 50 19.78 -9.65 17.17
C LEU A 50 19.43 -8.54 18.17
N SER A 51 19.70 -8.76 19.46
CA SER A 51 19.43 -7.77 20.52
C SER A 51 20.25 -6.47 20.40
N SER A 52 21.34 -6.49 19.63
CA SER A 52 22.15 -5.29 19.40
C SER A 52 21.49 -4.29 18.45
N VAL A 53 20.47 -4.72 17.69
CA VAL A 53 19.78 -3.87 16.70
C VAL A 53 18.68 -3.03 17.37
N PRO A 54 18.68 -1.70 17.23
CA PRO A 54 17.70 -0.83 17.87
C PRO A 54 16.25 -1.16 17.48
N GLY A 55 15.42 -1.45 18.48
CA GLY A 55 14.01 -1.83 18.30
C GLY A 55 13.77 -3.35 18.21
N VAL A 56 14.81 -4.17 18.28
CA VAL A 56 14.69 -5.64 18.34
C VAL A 56 14.63 -6.08 19.80
N GLY A 57 13.41 -6.29 20.29
CA GLY A 57 13.16 -6.83 21.63
C GLY A 57 12.95 -8.35 21.64
N GLU A 58 12.82 -8.91 22.83
CA GLU A 58 12.66 -10.36 23.08
C GLU A 58 11.53 -11.01 22.25
N LYS A 59 10.42 -10.28 22.03
CA LYS A 59 9.32 -10.78 21.20
C LYS A 59 9.72 -11.01 19.74
N ILE A 60 10.53 -10.12 19.17
CA ILE A 60 11.00 -10.22 17.78
C ILE A 60 12.03 -11.33 17.68
N ILE A 61 12.98 -11.39 18.63
CA ILE A 61 13.99 -12.45 18.71
C ILE A 61 13.30 -13.82 18.79
N GLY A 62 12.33 -13.99 19.70
CA GLY A 62 11.57 -15.23 19.82
C GLY A 62 10.76 -15.58 18.58
N SER A 63 10.34 -14.59 17.77
CA SER A 63 9.67 -14.86 16.49
C SER A 63 10.65 -15.30 15.41
N ILE A 64 11.84 -14.69 15.35
CA ILE A 64 12.93 -15.03 14.41
C ILE A 64 13.51 -16.42 14.71
N GLN A 65 13.64 -16.78 15.99
CA GLN A 65 14.19 -18.07 16.45
C GLN A 65 13.12 -19.11 16.74
N GLY A 66 11.86 -18.80 16.43
CA GLY A 66 10.72 -19.67 16.69
C GLY A 66 10.76 -20.98 15.90
N GLU A 67 9.95 -21.95 16.31
CA GLU A 67 9.78 -23.19 15.57
C GLU A 67 8.66 -23.07 14.52
N GLY A 68 8.58 -24.04 13.61
CA GLY A 68 7.49 -24.14 12.64
C GLY A 68 7.61 -23.25 11.40
N HIS A 69 8.71 -22.50 11.23
CA HIS A 69 8.96 -21.69 10.04
C HIS A 69 8.90 -22.50 8.75
N GLN A 70 9.51 -23.69 8.73
CA GLN A 70 9.48 -24.57 7.56
C GLN A 70 8.05 -24.95 7.19
N THR A 71 7.25 -25.38 8.18
CA THR A 71 5.85 -25.74 7.97
C THR A 71 5.01 -24.56 7.51
N TRP A 72 5.24 -23.37 8.09
CA TRP A 72 4.56 -22.14 7.69
C TRP A 72 4.91 -21.74 6.25
N LEU A 73 6.20 -21.69 5.92
CA LEU A 73 6.69 -21.27 4.61
C LEU A 73 6.19 -22.20 3.51
N THR A 74 6.23 -23.52 3.72
CA THR A 74 5.68 -24.49 2.76
C THR A 74 4.21 -24.21 2.47
N LYS A 75 3.39 -24.01 3.51
CA LYS A 75 1.96 -23.71 3.34
C LYS A 75 1.71 -22.38 2.64
N GLU A 76 2.51 -21.36 2.94
CA GLU A 76 2.37 -20.05 2.33
C GLU A 76 2.75 -20.07 0.84
N LYS A 77 3.82 -20.80 0.48
CA LYS A 77 4.22 -21.03 -0.91
C LYS A 77 3.17 -21.84 -1.69
N GLU A 78 2.57 -22.85 -1.07
CA GLU A 78 1.44 -23.57 -1.68
C GLU A 78 0.26 -22.64 -1.99
N ARG A 79 -0.01 -21.64 -1.13
CA ARG A 79 -1.06 -20.65 -1.38
C ARG A 79 -0.69 -19.68 -2.50
N LEU A 80 0.55 -19.20 -2.52
CA LEU A 80 1.08 -18.40 -3.62
C LEU A 80 0.93 -19.13 -4.97
N ALA A 81 1.14 -20.45 -5.01
CA ALA A 81 1.02 -21.23 -6.24
C ALA A 81 -0.43 -21.52 -6.70
N ARG A 82 -1.43 -21.37 -5.82
CA ARG A 82 -2.83 -21.79 -6.09
C ARG A 82 -3.71 -20.73 -6.75
N GLY A 83 -3.38 -19.46 -6.58
CA GLY A 83 -3.93 -18.36 -7.40
C GLY A 83 -2.77 -17.71 -8.14
N SER A 84 -3.01 -16.95 -9.20
CA SER A 84 -1.98 -16.16 -9.89
C SER A 84 -1.44 -15.05 -8.98
N PHE A 85 -0.80 -15.45 -7.89
CA PHE A 85 -0.21 -14.64 -6.86
C PHE A 85 1.30 -14.75 -6.95
N SER A 86 1.98 -13.65 -6.69
CA SER A 86 3.42 -13.62 -6.54
C SER A 86 3.80 -12.88 -5.27
N PHE A 87 5.06 -12.99 -4.90
CA PHE A 87 5.66 -12.20 -3.83
C PHE A 87 6.76 -11.36 -4.45
N LEU A 88 6.59 -10.04 -4.41
CA LEU A 88 7.56 -9.08 -4.89
C LEU A 88 8.52 -8.72 -3.77
N ASP A 89 9.79 -8.56 -4.12
CA ASP A 89 10.81 -7.99 -3.25
C ASP A 89 11.40 -6.71 -3.86
N GLY A 90 12.36 -6.09 -3.15
CA GLY A 90 12.82 -4.72 -3.39
C GLY A 90 13.11 -4.34 -4.85
N ALA A 91 13.64 -5.26 -5.66
CA ALA A 91 13.97 -5.00 -7.06
C ALA A 91 12.73 -4.85 -7.96
N ASP A 92 11.61 -5.46 -7.57
CA ASP A 92 10.37 -5.46 -8.33
C ASP A 92 9.41 -4.31 -7.94
N PHE A 93 9.79 -3.53 -6.92
CA PHE A 93 8.94 -2.42 -6.46
C PHE A 93 8.98 -1.24 -7.44
N PRO A 94 7.86 -0.52 -7.59
CA PRO A 94 7.89 0.80 -8.21
C PRO A 94 8.94 1.69 -7.50
N PRO A 95 9.76 2.46 -8.24
CA PRO A 95 10.90 3.18 -7.66
C PRO A 95 10.54 4.04 -6.44
N LEU A 96 9.47 4.83 -6.55
CA LEU A 96 8.98 5.70 -5.47
C LEU A 96 8.61 4.95 -4.19
N LEU A 97 8.14 3.71 -4.31
CA LEU A 97 7.80 2.89 -3.15
C LEU A 97 9.05 2.42 -2.40
N GLY A 98 10.15 2.16 -3.10
CA GLY A 98 11.44 1.80 -2.48
C GLY A 98 12.09 2.96 -1.71
N GLU A 99 11.78 4.20 -2.09
CA GLU A 99 12.36 5.43 -1.52
C GLU A 99 11.72 5.86 -0.20
N ILE A 100 10.56 5.32 0.19
CA ILE A 100 9.91 5.76 1.42
C ILE A 100 10.74 5.38 2.66
N TYR A 101 10.48 6.07 3.78
CA TYR A 101 11.19 5.83 5.03
C TYR A 101 11.08 4.38 5.54
N ASP A 102 9.99 3.68 5.22
CA ASP A 102 9.70 2.34 5.73
C ASP A 102 9.18 1.36 4.67
N PRO A 103 9.81 1.16 3.50
CA PRO A 103 9.25 0.37 2.41
C PRO A 103 8.91 -1.05 2.86
N PRO A 104 7.95 -1.69 2.17
CA PRO A 104 7.64 -3.10 2.43
C PRO A 104 8.91 -3.95 2.42
N LEU A 105 8.98 -4.94 3.29
CA LEU A 105 9.99 -6.00 3.15
C LEU A 105 9.69 -6.87 1.92
N GLY A 106 8.40 -7.01 1.61
CA GLY A 106 7.89 -7.68 0.42
C GLY A 106 6.38 -7.43 0.26
N LEU A 107 5.87 -7.67 -0.94
CA LEU A 107 4.45 -7.50 -1.26
C LEU A 107 3.88 -8.76 -1.90
N TYR A 108 2.79 -9.27 -1.35
CA TYR A 108 1.93 -10.21 -2.04
C TYR A 108 1.22 -9.46 -3.17
N LEU A 109 1.30 -9.96 -4.39
CA LEU A 109 0.66 -9.37 -5.57
C LEU A 109 -0.35 -10.37 -6.16
N ALA A 110 -1.47 -9.86 -6.64
CA ALA A 110 -2.43 -10.55 -7.47
C ALA A 110 -2.62 -9.74 -8.76
N GLY A 111 -2.55 -10.38 -9.93
CA GLY A 111 -2.60 -9.69 -11.22
C GLY A 111 -1.22 -9.20 -11.68
N GLU A 112 -1.20 -8.32 -12.68
CA GLU A 112 0.04 -7.77 -13.25
C GLU A 112 0.22 -6.34 -12.77
N LEU A 113 1.37 -6.06 -12.13
CA LEU A 113 1.68 -4.73 -11.61
C LEU A 113 1.73 -3.73 -12.78
N PRO A 114 0.81 -2.74 -12.83
CA PRO A 114 0.84 -1.73 -13.88
C PRO A 114 2.13 -0.91 -13.81
N LEU A 115 2.66 -0.48 -14.94
CA LEU A 115 3.66 0.59 -14.98
C LEU A 115 3.02 1.93 -14.58
N GLY A 116 3.83 2.80 -13.96
CA GLY A 116 3.45 4.17 -13.64
C GLY A 116 3.40 5.09 -14.88
N PRO A 117 3.15 6.40 -14.68
CA PRO A 117 3.06 7.08 -13.38
C PRO A 117 1.83 6.69 -12.55
N TYR A 118 1.93 6.74 -11.22
CA TYR A 118 0.90 6.35 -10.25
C TYR A 118 0.28 7.54 -9.52
N LEU A 119 -1.04 7.69 -9.62
CA LEU A 119 -1.77 8.74 -8.91
C LEU A 119 -2.78 8.15 -7.94
N SER A 120 -2.60 8.47 -6.66
CA SER A 120 -3.48 7.99 -5.60
C SER A 120 -4.73 8.83 -5.45
N ILE A 121 -5.90 8.20 -5.39
CA ILE A 121 -7.16 8.88 -5.10
C ILE A 121 -7.78 8.27 -3.84
N VAL A 122 -8.01 9.09 -2.82
CA VAL A 122 -8.49 8.66 -1.51
C VAL A 122 -9.60 9.56 -0.96
N GLY A 123 -10.39 9.02 -0.04
CA GLY A 123 -11.40 9.83 0.66
C GLY A 123 -12.27 9.05 1.63
N THR A 124 -13.42 9.62 1.94
CA THR A 124 -14.38 9.06 2.89
C THR A 124 -15.00 7.75 2.40
N ARG A 125 -15.35 6.89 3.37
CA ARG A 125 -16.10 5.65 3.12
C ARG A 125 -17.59 5.88 2.87
N ASN A 126 -18.09 7.07 3.19
CA ASN A 126 -19.48 7.47 2.99
C ASN A 126 -19.54 8.81 2.24
N PRO A 127 -19.17 8.84 0.94
CA PRO A 127 -19.12 10.06 0.17
C PRO A 127 -20.51 10.56 -0.23
N THR A 128 -20.63 11.88 -0.39
CA THR A 128 -21.78 12.48 -1.07
C THR A 128 -21.85 12.11 -2.54
N LEU A 129 -22.98 12.40 -3.20
CA LEU A 129 -23.09 12.25 -4.66
C LEU A 129 -22.05 13.10 -5.41
N TYR A 130 -21.72 14.28 -4.87
CA TYR A 130 -20.64 15.12 -5.40
C TYR A 130 -19.30 14.39 -5.33
N GLY A 131 -18.93 13.87 -4.15
CA GLY A 131 -17.69 13.13 -3.96
C GLY A 131 -17.60 11.88 -4.83
N LYS A 132 -18.68 11.08 -4.93
CA LYS A 132 -18.71 9.90 -5.81
C LYS A 132 -18.48 10.25 -7.27
N ARG A 133 -19.21 11.25 -7.78
CA ARG A 133 -19.11 11.71 -9.16
C ARG A 133 -17.68 12.15 -9.47
N HIS A 134 -17.12 13.04 -8.66
CA HIS A 134 -15.79 13.57 -8.93
C HIS A 134 -14.66 12.56 -8.73
N ALA A 135 -14.77 11.63 -7.78
CA ALA A 135 -13.82 10.51 -7.68
C ALA A 135 -13.78 9.70 -8.98
N ARG A 136 -14.95 9.32 -9.51
CA ARG A 136 -15.06 8.52 -10.73
C ARG A 136 -14.65 9.29 -11.98
N GLU A 137 -15.03 10.57 -12.10
CA GLU A 137 -14.67 11.42 -13.24
C GLU A 137 -13.16 11.71 -13.27
N LEU A 138 -12.58 12.17 -12.17
CA LEU A 138 -11.15 12.48 -12.11
C LEU A 138 -10.30 11.24 -12.33
N ALA A 139 -10.66 10.10 -11.72
CA ALA A 139 -9.94 8.84 -11.96
C ALA A 139 -9.98 8.42 -13.43
N ARG A 140 -11.13 8.58 -14.10
CA ARG A 140 -11.31 8.26 -15.52
C ARG A 140 -10.46 9.17 -16.40
N ASP A 141 -10.45 10.47 -16.13
CA ASP A 141 -9.72 11.43 -16.93
C ASP A 141 -8.20 11.27 -16.76
N LEU A 142 -7.74 11.08 -15.52
CA LEU A 142 -6.33 10.81 -15.22
C LEU A 142 -5.86 9.47 -15.82
N ALA A 143 -6.70 8.43 -15.78
CA ALA A 143 -6.41 7.15 -16.42
C ALA A 143 -6.28 7.27 -17.95
N ARG A 144 -7.12 8.10 -18.60
CA ARG A 144 -7.01 8.39 -20.04
C ARG A 144 -5.71 9.11 -20.41
N ILE A 145 -5.18 9.90 -19.49
CA ILE A 145 -3.92 10.64 -19.66
C ILE A 145 -2.71 9.71 -19.47
N GLY A 146 -2.90 8.53 -18.88
CA GLY A 146 -1.87 7.50 -18.74
C GLY A 146 -1.48 7.16 -17.30
N PHE A 147 -2.10 7.80 -16.30
CA PHE A 147 -1.84 7.45 -14.90
C PHE A 147 -2.45 6.10 -14.54
N CYS A 148 -1.69 5.29 -13.79
CA CYS A 148 -2.25 4.19 -13.02
C CYS A 148 -2.92 4.75 -11.77
N ILE A 149 -4.23 4.54 -11.62
CA ILE A 149 -4.94 5.00 -10.42
C ILE A 149 -4.65 4.06 -9.27
N VAL A 150 -4.20 4.61 -8.14
CA VAL A 150 -3.91 3.86 -6.92
C VAL A 150 -4.94 4.17 -5.86
N SER A 151 -5.44 3.15 -5.16
CA SER A 151 -6.29 3.36 -3.99
C SER A 151 -6.32 2.15 -3.07
N GLY A 152 -7.17 2.19 -2.06
CA GLY A 152 -7.22 1.21 -0.99
C GLY A 152 -8.32 0.16 -1.08
N LEU A 153 -9.09 0.11 -2.17
CA LEU A 153 -10.28 -0.76 -2.29
C LEU A 153 -11.27 -0.65 -1.12
N ALA A 154 -11.26 0.46 -0.36
CA ALA A 154 -12.27 0.68 0.68
C ALA A 154 -13.62 1.02 0.03
N ARG A 155 -14.71 0.94 0.81
CA ARG A 155 -16.00 1.51 0.39
C ARG A 155 -15.83 3.00 0.09
N GLY A 156 -16.63 3.55 -0.82
CA GLY A 156 -16.74 4.99 -1.03
C GLY A 156 -15.78 5.49 -2.10
N ILE A 157 -15.00 6.52 -1.78
CA ILE A 157 -14.13 7.19 -2.76
C ILE A 157 -13.15 6.21 -3.41
N ASP A 158 -12.53 5.31 -2.64
CA ASP A 158 -11.58 4.31 -3.17
C ASP A 158 -12.25 3.41 -4.24
N SER A 159 -13.47 2.91 -3.98
CA SER A 159 -14.24 2.13 -4.96
C SER A 159 -14.50 2.94 -6.23
N GLU A 160 -14.97 4.18 -6.11
CA GLU A 160 -15.30 5.03 -7.27
C GLU A 160 -14.06 5.40 -8.09
N ALA A 161 -12.90 5.55 -7.44
CA ALA A 161 -11.64 5.81 -8.13
C ALA A 161 -11.21 4.61 -9.00
N HIS A 162 -11.19 3.40 -8.44
CA HIS A 162 -10.90 2.20 -9.22
C HIS A 162 -11.89 1.99 -10.36
N GLU A 163 -13.18 2.18 -10.08
CA GLU A 163 -14.25 2.11 -11.08
C GLU A 163 -14.04 3.10 -12.22
N GLY A 164 -13.72 4.37 -11.92
CA GLY A 164 -13.46 5.40 -12.92
C GLY A 164 -12.25 5.06 -13.81
N ALA A 165 -11.17 4.54 -13.23
CA ALA A 165 -10.01 4.08 -13.98
C ALA A 165 -10.35 2.94 -14.94
N LEU A 166 -11.10 1.95 -14.47
CA LEU A 166 -11.53 0.79 -15.26
C LEU A 166 -12.52 1.19 -16.36
N ASP A 167 -13.42 2.14 -16.12
CA ASP A 167 -14.35 2.66 -17.13
C ASP A 167 -13.63 3.34 -18.30
N ALA A 168 -12.44 3.89 -18.06
CA ALA A 168 -11.58 4.45 -19.11
C ALA A 168 -10.80 3.37 -19.90
N GLY A 169 -10.88 2.09 -19.50
CA GLY A 169 -9.97 1.06 -19.98
C GLY A 169 -8.54 1.23 -19.45
N GLY A 170 -8.35 2.07 -18.43
CA GLY A 170 -7.05 2.28 -17.79
C GLY A 170 -6.68 1.18 -16.80
N LYS A 171 -5.47 1.31 -16.23
CA LYS A 171 -4.95 0.38 -15.22
C LYS A 171 -5.15 0.96 -13.82
N THR A 172 -5.28 0.08 -12.83
CA THR A 172 -5.40 0.48 -11.43
C THR A 172 -4.71 -0.51 -10.49
N LEU A 173 -4.15 0.01 -9.40
CA LEU A 173 -3.47 -0.74 -8.36
C LEU A 173 -4.17 -0.53 -7.01
N ALA A 174 -4.60 -1.62 -6.38
CA ALA A 174 -5.20 -1.56 -5.04
C ALA A 174 -4.24 -2.09 -3.98
N PHE A 175 -4.07 -1.40 -2.86
CA PHE A 175 -3.37 -1.94 -1.69
C PHE A 175 -4.36 -2.39 -0.63
N LEU A 176 -4.26 -3.62 -0.11
CA LEU A 176 -5.16 -4.13 0.93
C LEU A 176 -4.62 -3.93 2.35
N GLY A 177 -5.53 -3.65 3.28
CA GLY A 177 -5.27 -3.66 4.72
C GLY A 177 -5.44 -5.05 5.34
N SER A 178 -5.34 -6.11 4.56
CA SER A 178 -5.63 -7.50 4.90
C SER A 178 -4.79 -8.41 4.01
N GLY A 179 -4.75 -9.71 4.30
CA GLY A 179 -4.14 -10.70 3.40
C GLY A 179 -4.76 -10.63 2.01
N ILE A 180 -3.97 -10.94 0.99
CA ILE A 180 -4.37 -10.79 -0.42
C ILE A 180 -5.64 -11.60 -0.78
N ASP A 181 -5.91 -12.67 -0.03
CA ASP A 181 -7.08 -13.55 -0.14
C ASP A 181 -8.30 -13.09 0.68
N VAL A 182 -8.17 -12.03 1.48
CA VAL A 182 -9.23 -11.52 2.35
C VAL A 182 -9.72 -10.17 1.82
N VAL A 183 -10.69 -10.22 0.90
CA VAL A 183 -11.31 -9.00 0.34
C VAL A 183 -12.18 -8.32 1.39
N TYR A 184 -11.84 -7.08 1.70
CA TYR A 184 -12.62 -6.24 2.60
C TYR A 184 -12.72 -4.79 2.08
N PRO A 185 -13.93 -4.24 1.95
CA PRO A 185 -15.21 -4.83 2.38
C PRO A 185 -15.73 -5.89 1.37
N PRO A 186 -16.53 -6.89 1.80
CA PRO A 186 -16.94 -8.00 0.94
C PRO A 186 -17.69 -7.60 -0.34
N GLU A 187 -18.45 -6.50 -0.30
CA GLU A 187 -19.16 -5.96 -1.47
C GLU A 187 -18.22 -5.54 -2.62
N ASN A 188 -16.94 -5.26 -2.33
CA ASN A 188 -15.95 -4.92 -3.34
C ASN A 188 -15.32 -6.15 -4.00
N LEU A 189 -15.81 -7.37 -3.75
CA LEU A 189 -15.31 -8.59 -4.41
C LEU A 189 -15.42 -8.52 -5.94
N GLY A 190 -16.52 -7.99 -6.46
CA GLY A 190 -16.68 -7.80 -7.91
C GLY A 190 -15.66 -6.81 -8.48
N LEU A 191 -15.39 -5.72 -7.76
CA LEU A 191 -14.38 -4.73 -8.14
C LEU A 191 -12.97 -5.33 -8.07
N TYR A 192 -12.63 -6.04 -7.00
CA TYR A 192 -11.38 -6.80 -6.87
C TYR A 192 -11.13 -7.67 -8.11
N GLN A 193 -12.12 -8.49 -8.49
CA GLN A 193 -12.01 -9.37 -9.67
C GLN A 193 -11.85 -8.61 -10.99
N ARG A 194 -12.44 -7.42 -11.11
CA ARG A 194 -12.26 -6.57 -12.30
C ARG A 194 -10.87 -5.96 -12.37
N ILE A 195 -10.32 -5.50 -11.23
CA ILE A 195 -8.97 -4.96 -11.16
C ILE A 195 -7.95 -6.00 -11.65
N LEU A 196 -8.09 -7.26 -11.23
CA LEU A 196 -7.18 -8.33 -11.63
C LEU A 196 -7.13 -8.61 -13.14
N LYS A 197 -8.08 -8.11 -13.94
CA LYS A 197 -8.08 -8.31 -15.39
C LYS A 197 -7.10 -7.40 -16.13
N THR A 198 -6.80 -6.22 -15.58
CA THR A 198 -6.01 -5.19 -16.27
C THR A 198 -5.00 -4.46 -15.37
N GLY A 199 -5.00 -4.75 -14.07
CA GLY A 199 -4.05 -4.22 -13.11
C GLY A 199 -3.78 -5.21 -11.99
N ALA A 200 -3.55 -4.70 -10.78
CA ALA A 200 -3.11 -5.52 -9.67
C ALA A 200 -3.73 -5.13 -8.33
N VAL A 201 -3.70 -6.10 -7.42
CA VAL A 201 -3.95 -5.91 -6.00
C VAL A 201 -2.70 -6.33 -5.24
N ALA A 202 -2.26 -5.54 -4.28
CA ALA A 202 -1.07 -5.75 -3.48
C ALA A 202 -1.40 -5.78 -1.97
N SER A 203 -0.62 -6.52 -1.19
CA SER A 203 -0.72 -6.54 0.28
C SER A 203 0.62 -6.84 0.92
N GLU A 204 0.90 -6.23 2.08
CA GLU A 204 2.04 -6.61 2.93
C GLU A 204 1.73 -7.81 3.83
N PHE A 205 0.49 -8.26 3.88
CA PHE A 205 0.04 -9.19 4.90
C PHE A 205 -0.03 -10.62 4.38
N PRO A 206 0.41 -11.60 5.19
CA PRO A 206 0.23 -13.02 4.89
C PRO A 206 -1.22 -13.43 4.60
N PHE A 207 -1.37 -14.54 3.89
CA PHE A 207 -2.66 -15.11 3.57
C PHE A 207 -3.50 -15.38 4.83
N GLY A 208 -4.77 -14.98 4.79
CA GLY A 208 -5.72 -15.09 5.88
C GLY A 208 -5.65 -13.97 6.92
N ARG A 209 -4.74 -12.99 6.79
CA ARG A 209 -4.68 -11.86 7.73
C ARG A 209 -5.93 -10.99 7.61
N ARG A 210 -6.76 -11.00 8.66
CA ARG A 210 -7.95 -10.15 8.71
C ARG A 210 -7.59 -8.67 8.91
N PRO A 211 -8.38 -7.75 8.34
CA PRO A 211 -8.18 -6.32 8.56
C PRO A 211 -8.52 -5.92 10.00
N ASP A 212 -7.80 -4.94 10.53
CA ASP A 212 -8.07 -4.33 11.82
C ASP A 212 -7.71 -2.84 11.82
N ARG A 213 -7.91 -2.17 12.96
CA ARG A 213 -7.66 -0.72 13.10
C ARG A 213 -6.20 -0.31 12.87
N HIS A 214 -5.26 -1.24 12.95
CA HIS A 214 -3.82 -0.99 12.77
C HIS A 214 -3.37 -1.32 11.34
N THR A 215 -4.00 -2.28 10.66
CA THR A 215 -3.61 -2.63 9.29
C THR A 215 -3.99 -1.57 8.26
N PHE A 216 -5.12 -0.86 8.42
CA PHE A 216 -5.50 0.19 7.47
C PHE A 216 -4.54 1.38 7.45
N PRO A 217 -4.16 1.99 8.59
CA PRO A 217 -3.16 3.07 8.58
C PRO A 217 -1.81 2.60 8.04
N ARG A 218 -1.38 1.37 8.38
CA ARG A 218 -0.14 0.78 7.85
C ARG A 218 -0.17 0.64 6.33
N ARG A 219 -1.30 0.25 5.75
CA ARG A 219 -1.47 0.17 4.29
C ARG A 219 -1.40 1.56 3.64
N ASN A 220 -1.98 2.59 4.25
CA ASN A 220 -2.11 3.91 3.61
C ASN A 220 -0.77 4.55 3.21
N ARG A 221 0.32 4.25 3.93
CA ARG A 221 1.66 4.72 3.57
C ARG A 221 2.15 4.16 2.21
N LEU A 222 1.65 3.00 1.79
CA LEU A 222 1.99 2.37 0.51
C LEU A 222 1.24 3.01 -0.65
N VAL A 223 -0.04 3.32 -0.41
CA VAL A 223 -0.89 4.08 -1.35
C VAL A 223 -0.21 5.42 -1.64
N ALA A 224 0.15 6.17 -0.61
CA ALA A 224 0.92 7.40 -0.78
C ALA A 224 2.31 7.15 -1.41
N GLY A 225 3.04 6.17 -0.88
CA GLY A 225 4.46 5.95 -1.19
C GLY A 225 4.75 5.57 -2.63
N VAL A 226 3.87 4.79 -3.25
CA VAL A 226 4.02 4.39 -4.66
C VAL A 226 3.73 5.55 -5.63
N SER A 227 3.03 6.60 -5.18
CA SER A 227 2.40 7.58 -6.05
C SER A 227 3.25 8.84 -6.21
N GLU A 228 3.22 9.47 -7.39
CA GLU A 228 3.81 10.81 -7.54
C GLU A 228 2.98 11.85 -6.77
N ALA A 229 1.67 11.61 -6.65
CA ALA A 229 0.75 12.47 -5.93
C ALA A 229 -0.44 11.75 -5.30
N VAL A 230 -1.04 12.39 -4.30
CA VAL A 230 -2.27 11.95 -3.64
C VAL A 230 -3.35 13.01 -3.78
N LEU A 231 -4.50 12.63 -4.34
CA LEU A 231 -5.72 13.42 -4.41
C LEU A 231 -6.71 12.99 -3.33
N VAL A 232 -7.10 13.94 -2.49
CA VAL A 232 -8.18 13.77 -1.51
C VAL A 232 -9.47 14.35 -2.06
N ILE A 233 -10.45 13.49 -2.34
CA ILE A 233 -11.73 13.91 -2.95
C ILE A 233 -12.68 14.51 -1.91
N GLU A 234 -12.91 13.79 -0.82
CA GLU A 234 -13.85 14.19 0.22
C GLU A 234 -13.41 13.57 1.55
N SER A 235 -13.28 14.39 2.60
CA SER A 235 -12.91 13.93 3.94
C SER A 235 -13.35 14.91 5.02
N ALA A 236 -13.94 14.39 6.10
CA ALA A 236 -14.17 15.16 7.31
C ALA A 236 -12.84 15.43 8.04
N SER A 237 -12.82 16.37 8.99
CA SER A 237 -11.60 16.76 9.73
C SER A 237 -10.93 15.61 10.50
N SER A 238 -11.67 14.55 10.85
CA SER A 238 -11.16 13.33 11.49
C SER A 238 -11.10 12.12 10.54
N GLY A 239 -11.22 12.34 9.23
CA GLY A 239 -11.28 11.29 8.23
C GLY A 239 -9.97 10.53 8.06
N GLY A 240 -10.06 9.21 7.89
CA GLY A 240 -8.89 8.34 7.72
C GLY A 240 -8.03 8.65 6.48
N SER A 241 -8.59 9.25 5.44
CA SER A 241 -7.84 9.66 4.24
C SER A 241 -6.83 10.77 4.52
N LEU A 242 -7.02 11.56 5.58
CA LEU A 242 -6.05 12.56 6.03
C LEU A 242 -4.75 11.92 6.54
N ILE A 243 -4.80 10.65 6.97
CA ILE A 243 -3.59 9.88 7.27
C ILE A 243 -2.77 9.67 5.99
N THR A 244 -3.41 9.31 4.87
CA THR A 244 -2.73 9.13 3.58
C THR A 244 -2.15 10.44 3.07
N ALA A 245 -2.88 11.55 3.19
CA ALA A 245 -2.38 12.88 2.81
C ALA A 245 -1.14 13.30 3.62
N ARG A 246 -1.12 12.99 4.92
CA ARG A 246 0.08 13.23 5.75
C ARG A 246 1.26 12.36 5.33
N PHE A 247 1.04 11.07 5.07
CA PHE A 247 2.12 10.22 4.53
C PHE A 247 2.68 10.77 3.21
N ALA A 248 1.81 11.23 2.31
CA ALA A 248 2.24 11.83 1.06
C ALA A 248 3.14 13.06 1.29
N ALA A 249 2.72 13.98 2.17
CA ALA A 249 3.53 15.14 2.52
C ALA A 249 4.88 14.75 3.16
N ASP A 250 4.88 13.81 4.11
CA ASP A 250 6.10 13.30 4.77
C ASP A 250 7.06 12.61 3.78
N GLN A 251 6.50 12.01 2.73
CA GLN A 251 7.24 11.33 1.65
C GLN A 251 7.63 12.28 0.50
N GLY A 252 7.35 13.58 0.61
CA GLY A 252 7.65 14.57 -0.43
C GLY A 252 6.79 14.42 -1.70
N ARG A 253 5.60 13.84 -1.58
CA ARG A 253 4.63 13.70 -2.68
C ARG A 253 3.67 14.89 -2.71
N THR A 254 3.26 15.30 -3.91
CA THR A 254 2.29 16.39 -4.05
C THR A 254 0.93 15.96 -3.48
N VAL A 255 0.35 16.81 -2.63
CA VAL A 255 -0.99 16.59 -2.08
C VAL A 255 -1.97 17.51 -2.78
N PHE A 256 -2.99 16.92 -3.37
CA PHE A 256 -4.11 17.60 -3.98
C PHE A 256 -5.38 17.43 -3.15
N ALA A 257 -6.26 18.42 -3.19
CA ALA A 257 -7.56 18.33 -2.55
C ALA A 257 -8.66 18.93 -3.43
N LEU A 258 -9.76 18.20 -3.58
CA LEU A 258 -10.96 18.70 -4.25
C LEU A 258 -11.73 19.61 -3.26
N PRO A 259 -12.06 20.86 -3.64
CA PRO A 259 -12.87 21.70 -2.79
C PRO A 259 -14.32 21.19 -2.76
N GLY A 260 -14.98 21.37 -1.63
CA GLY A 260 -16.42 21.19 -1.48
C GLY A 260 -17.08 22.38 -0.79
N ARG A 261 -18.38 22.27 -0.49
CA ARG A 261 -19.12 23.37 0.14
C ARG A 261 -18.62 23.61 1.58
N ILE A 262 -18.52 24.87 1.98
CA ILE A 262 -18.05 25.25 3.32
C ILE A 262 -18.99 24.78 4.45
N ASP A 263 -20.27 24.58 4.15
CA ASP A 263 -21.29 24.11 5.09
C ASP A 263 -21.42 22.58 5.12
N GLN A 264 -20.59 21.87 4.35
CA GLN A 264 -20.57 20.41 4.28
C GLN A 264 -19.47 19.86 5.19
N PRO A 265 -19.81 19.19 6.31
CA PRO A 265 -18.80 18.67 7.25
C PRO A 265 -17.82 17.69 6.63
N SER A 266 -18.23 16.95 5.59
CA SER A 266 -17.36 16.02 4.87
C SER A 266 -16.37 16.69 3.91
N SER A 267 -16.40 18.02 3.74
CA SER A 267 -15.38 18.78 3.00
C SER A 267 -14.33 19.42 3.91
N ALA A 268 -14.56 19.45 5.22
CA ALA A 268 -13.74 20.21 6.16
C ALA A 268 -12.27 19.74 6.18
N GLY A 269 -12.01 18.45 6.00
CA GLY A 269 -10.65 17.91 5.90
C GLY A 269 -9.94 18.35 4.61
N CYS A 270 -10.63 18.37 3.47
CA CYS A 270 -10.07 18.91 2.22
C CYS A 270 -9.76 20.40 2.36
N HIS A 271 -10.64 21.18 3.01
CA HIS A 271 -10.37 22.60 3.27
C HIS A 271 -9.16 22.82 4.17
N SER A 272 -9.01 22.00 5.22
CA SER A 272 -7.80 22.03 6.07
C SER A 272 -6.54 21.75 5.26
N LEU A 273 -6.54 20.69 4.44
CA LEU A 273 -5.40 20.37 3.58
C LEU A 273 -5.02 21.53 2.66
N ILE A 274 -6.02 22.17 2.02
CA ILE A 274 -5.78 23.34 1.15
C ILE A 274 -5.16 24.50 1.93
N ARG A 275 -5.63 24.76 3.16
CA ARG A 275 -5.05 25.80 4.03
C ARG A 275 -3.64 25.46 4.48
N GLU A 276 -3.31 24.18 4.58
CA GLU A 276 -2.00 23.66 4.98
C GLU A 276 -1.02 23.53 3.79
N GLY A 277 -1.44 23.90 2.58
CA GLY A 277 -0.58 23.98 1.39
C GLY A 277 -0.84 22.90 0.33
N ALA A 278 -1.86 22.05 0.49
CA ALA A 278 -2.29 21.17 -0.59
C ALA A 278 -2.84 21.97 -1.77
N THR A 279 -2.54 21.53 -2.99
CA THR A 279 -3.00 22.20 -4.20
C THR A 279 -4.50 21.94 -4.41
N LEU A 280 -5.27 23.01 -4.55
CA LEU A 280 -6.70 22.93 -4.89
C LEU A 280 -6.85 22.42 -6.33
N VAL A 281 -7.70 21.41 -6.52
CA VAL A 281 -7.97 20.83 -7.85
C VAL A 281 -9.40 21.08 -8.27
N ARG A 282 -9.59 21.50 -9.53
CA ARG A 282 -10.91 21.63 -10.19
C ARG A 282 -11.14 20.56 -11.25
N GLY A 283 -10.07 19.93 -11.71
CA GLY A 283 -10.07 18.94 -12.79
C GLY A 283 -8.72 18.27 -12.97
N ALA A 284 -8.66 17.18 -13.75
CA ALA A 284 -7.41 16.47 -14.03
C ALA A 284 -6.31 17.36 -14.63
N ARG A 285 -6.70 18.39 -15.39
CA ARG A 285 -5.77 19.35 -16.00
C ARG A 285 -4.93 20.10 -14.96
N ASP A 286 -5.54 20.56 -13.87
CA ASP A 286 -4.80 21.27 -12.80
C ASP A 286 -3.69 20.38 -12.23
N MET A 287 -3.94 19.06 -12.14
CA MET A 287 -2.97 18.10 -11.62
C MET A 287 -1.85 17.82 -12.62
N VAL A 288 -2.18 17.68 -13.90
CA VAL A 288 -1.16 17.47 -14.95
C VAL A 288 -0.25 18.69 -15.08
N GLU A 289 -0.79 19.90 -15.02
CA GLU A 289 0.00 21.13 -15.06
C GLU A 289 0.98 21.21 -13.88
N GLU A 290 0.53 20.82 -12.68
CA GLU A 290 1.37 20.77 -11.48
C GLU A 290 2.44 19.66 -11.52
N LEU A 291 2.10 18.49 -12.09
CA LEU A 291 3.00 17.32 -12.14
C LEU A 291 3.93 17.31 -13.35
N SER A 292 3.64 18.08 -14.40
CA SER A 292 4.44 18.09 -15.63
C SER A 292 5.94 18.38 -15.42
N PRO A 293 6.39 19.18 -14.44
CA PRO A 293 7.83 19.35 -14.18
C PRO A 293 8.50 18.13 -13.53
N LEU A 294 7.73 17.17 -13.03
CA LEU A 294 8.19 16.00 -12.27
C LEU A 294 8.14 14.69 -13.08
N LEU A 295 7.48 14.72 -14.25
CA LEU A 295 7.31 13.60 -15.18
C LEU A 295 8.24 13.76 -16.39
#